data_AF-A0AAN6UPZ1-F1
#
_entry.id   AF-A0AAN6UPZ1-F1
#
_cell.length_a   1.000
_cell.length_b   1.000
_cell.length_c   1.000
_cell.angle_alpha   90.00
_cell.angle_beta   90.00
_cell.angle_gamma   90.00
#
_symmetry.space_group_name_H-M   'P 1'
#
loop_
_entity.id
_entity.type
_entity.pdbx_description
1 polymer ?
#
loop_
_entity_poly.entity_id
_entity_poly.type
_entity_poly.pdbx_seq_one_letter_code
_entity_poly.pdbx_strand_id
1 'polypeptide(L)'
;MSEQVDLTTIPISPEGGNKADGAKTEDGETVTVFHDKDNFNVKHPLSNRWTLWFTKPASGRGDNWNELLKEVITFESVEEFWGVYNNIAPVSELAMKSDYHLFKAGVRPEWEDPQNKHGGKWAYQFKEKRSVNIDELWLHTMLAAIGETLEEEEDGEVMGVVVNVRKGFYRVGVWTSTTGKHVPNRGDGDVAGGKNRSPEKAKEILMNIGRRLKATLKLPPNEMMEFSGHTEAAHSGSTRAKPKMMV
;
A
#
# COMPACT_ATOMS: atom_id res chain seq x y z
N MET A 1 -7.85 26.77 25.32
CA MET A 1 -7.63 25.42 24.79
C MET A 1 -8.35 25.40 23.45
N SER A 2 -7.63 25.44 22.34
CA SER A 2 -8.23 25.26 21.02
C SER A 2 -8.77 23.83 20.97
N GLU A 3 -10.06 23.67 20.73
CA GLU A 3 -10.64 22.36 20.46
C GLU A 3 -10.04 21.83 19.15
N GLN A 4 -9.63 20.57 19.16
CA GLN A 4 -9.10 19.92 17.97
C GLN A 4 -10.23 19.78 16.95
N VAL A 5 -10.04 20.38 15.76
CA VAL A 5 -11.02 20.31 14.68
C VAL A 5 -11.12 18.86 14.20
N ASP A 6 -12.34 18.33 14.16
CA ASP A 6 -12.62 16.99 13.65
C ASP A 6 -12.31 16.94 12.16
N LEU A 7 -11.26 16.18 11.80
CA LEU A 7 -10.82 16.01 10.43
C LEU A 7 -11.94 15.50 9.52
N THR A 8 -12.91 14.73 10.03
CA THR A 8 -14.03 14.21 9.22
C THR A 8 -14.99 15.30 8.75
N THR A 9 -14.93 16.50 9.35
CA THR A 9 -15.81 17.63 9.02
C THR A 9 -15.20 18.60 7.99
N ILE A 10 -13.91 18.47 7.70
CA ILE A 10 -13.19 19.34 6.77
C ILE A 10 -13.36 18.81 5.33
N PRO A 11 -13.84 19.63 4.37
CA PRO A 11 -14.00 19.20 2.99
C PRO A 11 -12.65 18.94 2.31
N ILE A 12 -12.64 18.02 1.36
CA ILE A 12 -11.47 17.73 0.51
C ILE A 12 -11.41 18.80 -0.59
N SER A 13 -10.23 19.40 -0.79
CA SER A 13 -10.02 20.48 -1.79
C SER A 13 -10.28 19.98 -3.21
N PRO A 14 -10.72 20.85 -4.13
CA PRO A 14 -11.50 20.45 -5.30
C PRO A 14 -10.72 19.55 -6.24
N GLU A 15 -11.41 18.52 -6.74
CA GLU A 15 -10.95 17.60 -7.78
C GLU A 15 -10.22 18.35 -8.89
N GLY A 16 -9.07 17.85 -9.32
CA GLY A 16 -8.30 18.34 -10.47
C GLY A 16 -9.00 18.14 -11.82
N GLY A 17 -10.32 18.25 -11.88
CA GLY A 17 -11.16 18.12 -13.05
C GLY A 17 -11.41 19.47 -13.72
N ASN A 18 -10.88 19.63 -14.92
CA ASN A 18 -11.16 20.74 -15.82
C ASN A 18 -12.67 20.78 -16.15
N LYS A 19 -13.46 21.61 -15.47
CA LYS A 19 -14.82 22.00 -15.89
C LYS A 19 -15.08 23.49 -15.70
N ALA A 20 -15.34 24.11 -16.84
CA ALA A 20 -15.84 25.46 -16.99
C ALA A 20 -17.23 25.63 -16.36
N ASP A 21 -17.43 26.86 -15.87
CA ASP A 21 -18.67 27.57 -15.61
C ASP A 21 -19.67 27.00 -14.59
N GLY A 22 -19.70 27.68 -13.43
CA GLY A 22 -20.97 28.14 -12.88
C GLY A 22 -21.27 27.79 -11.42
N ALA A 23 -20.58 28.44 -10.48
CA ALA A 23 -21.20 29.08 -9.31
C ALA A 23 -20.11 29.76 -8.46
N LYS A 24 -20.12 31.09 -8.45
CA LYS A 24 -19.38 31.90 -7.47
C LYS A 24 -20.01 31.69 -6.10
N THR A 25 -19.19 31.43 -5.09
CA THR A 25 -19.46 31.83 -3.70
C THR A 25 -18.33 32.76 -3.27
N GLU A 26 -18.70 33.84 -2.58
CA GLU A 26 -17.83 34.92 -2.13
C GLU A 26 -16.79 34.42 -1.10
N ASP A 27 -15.53 34.86 -1.29
CA ASP A 27 -14.35 34.83 -0.41
C ASP A 27 -14.43 34.03 0.90
N GLY A 28 -14.08 32.74 0.83
CA GLY A 28 -13.35 32.05 1.88
C GLY A 28 -11.98 31.69 1.34
N GLU A 29 -10.92 32.32 1.82
CA GLU A 29 -9.55 31.99 1.43
C GLU A 29 -9.29 30.49 1.63
N THR A 30 -8.64 29.83 0.66
CA THR A 30 -8.23 28.43 0.79
C THR A 30 -7.15 28.34 1.86
N VAL A 31 -7.51 27.91 3.06
CA VAL A 31 -6.59 27.74 4.19
C VAL A 31 -6.22 26.27 4.25
N THR A 32 -5.00 25.94 3.84
CA THR A 32 -4.43 24.59 4.00
C THR A 32 -3.79 24.44 5.39
N VAL A 33 -3.44 23.21 5.77
CA VAL A 33 -2.70 22.92 7.02
C VAL A 33 -1.38 23.70 7.17
N PHE A 34 -0.80 24.18 6.06
CA PHE A 34 0.41 25.00 6.06
C PHE A 34 0.16 26.46 6.42
N HIS A 35 -1.08 26.95 6.28
CA HIS A 35 -1.48 28.32 6.63
C HIS A 35 -1.85 28.38 8.13
N ASP A 36 -2.74 27.49 8.56
CA ASP A 36 -3.13 27.33 9.96
C ASP A 36 -3.43 25.85 10.23
N LYS A 37 -2.59 25.18 11.02
CA LYS A 37 -2.73 23.75 11.35
C LYS A 37 -3.96 23.45 12.21
N ASP A 38 -4.47 24.44 12.93
CA ASP A 38 -5.57 24.29 13.87
C ASP A 38 -6.91 24.70 13.22
N ASN A 39 -6.89 25.57 12.18
CA ASN A 39 -8.09 26.14 11.54
C ASN A 39 -8.07 26.11 10.00
N PHE A 40 -7.58 25.03 9.38
CA PHE A 40 -7.64 24.85 7.93
C PHE A 40 -9.02 24.38 7.44
N ASN A 41 -9.38 24.72 6.21
CA ASN A 41 -10.69 24.45 5.63
C ASN A 41 -10.66 23.51 4.42
N VAL A 42 -9.48 23.02 4.01
CA VAL A 42 -9.33 22.06 2.91
C VAL A 42 -8.27 20.98 3.20
N LYS A 43 -8.47 19.76 2.66
CA LYS A 43 -7.51 18.64 2.70
C LYS A 43 -7.02 18.23 1.31
N HIS A 44 -5.86 17.57 1.22
CA HIS A 44 -5.31 17.08 -0.05
C HIS A 44 -5.81 15.65 -0.35
N PRO A 45 -6.61 15.43 -1.42
CA PRO A 45 -7.12 14.10 -1.75
C PRO A 45 -6.02 13.11 -2.12
N LEU A 46 -6.24 11.84 -1.76
CA LEU A 46 -5.54 10.70 -2.36
C LEU A 46 -6.35 10.16 -3.55
N SER A 47 -5.67 9.57 -4.54
CA SER A 47 -6.34 8.95 -5.69
C SER A 47 -7.20 7.74 -5.30
N ASN A 48 -6.85 7.06 -4.22
CA ASN A 48 -7.57 5.93 -3.65
C ASN A 48 -7.78 6.14 -2.15
N ARG A 49 -8.88 5.61 -1.61
CA ARG A 49 -9.04 5.42 -0.16
C ARG A 49 -8.15 4.26 0.26
N TRP A 50 -7.45 4.39 1.39
CA TRP A 50 -6.53 3.38 1.89
C TRP A 50 -6.90 2.96 3.30
N THR A 51 -6.77 1.66 3.58
CA THR A 51 -7.03 1.06 4.89
C THR A 51 -5.74 0.51 5.46
N LEU A 52 -5.37 0.99 6.65
CA LEU A 52 -4.28 0.42 7.45
C LEU A 52 -4.81 -0.76 8.26
N TRP A 53 -4.11 -1.88 8.19
CA TRP A 53 -4.36 -3.08 8.95
C TRP A 53 -3.13 -3.45 9.78
N PHE A 54 -3.38 -4.12 10.91
CA PHE A 54 -2.36 -4.65 11.79
C PHE A 54 -2.61 -6.13 12.07
N THR A 55 -1.59 -6.96 11.86
CA THR A 55 -1.60 -8.35 12.35
C THR A 55 -0.86 -8.40 13.67
N LYS A 56 -1.56 -8.73 14.75
CA LYS A 56 -0.95 -8.91 16.07
C LYS A 56 -0.22 -10.26 16.17
N PRO A 57 0.82 -10.39 17.03
CA PRO A 57 1.43 -11.68 17.32
C PRO A 57 0.38 -12.66 17.90
N ALA A 58 0.48 -13.94 17.52
CA ALA A 58 -0.34 -14.99 18.12
C ALA A 58 -0.07 -15.08 19.63
N SER A 59 -1.13 -15.17 20.42
CA SER A 59 -1.09 -15.28 21.89
C SER A 59 -0.68 -16.67 22.38
N GLY A 60 -0.58 -17.65 21.46
CA GLY A 60 -0.23 -19.04 21.75
C GLY A 60 -1.41 -19.94 22.18
N ARG A 61 -2.64 -19.41 22.21
CA ARG A 61 -3.85 -20.14 22.66
C ARG A 61 -4.77 -20.61 21.52
N GLY A 62 -4.19 -21.07 20.42
CA GLY A 62 -4.97 -21.60 19.28
C GLY A 62 -5.67 -20.53 18.44
N ASP A 63 -5.16 -19.29 18.44
CA ASP A 63 -5.71 -18.20 17.64
C ASP A 63 -5.75 -18.57 16.14
N ASN A 64 -6.89 -18.31 15.51
CA ASN A 64 -6.98 -18.37 14.06
C ASN A 64 -6.29 -17.13 13.46
N TRP A 65 -5.52 -17.29 12.38
CA TRP A 65 -4.75 -16.19 11.77
C TRP A 65 -5.65 -15.00 11.38
N ASN A 66 -6.85 -15.29 10.85
CA ASN A 66 -7.83 -14.28 10.44
C ASN A 66 -8.29 -13.41 11.62
N GLU A 67 -8.22 -13.91 12.85
CA GLU A 67 -8.60 -13.16 14.05
C GLU A 67 -7.48 -12.25 14.54
N LEU A 68 -6.23 -12.49 14.09
CA LEU A 68 -5.07 -11.66 14.40
C LEU A 68 -5.00 -10.41 13.53
N LEU A 69 -5.57 -10.47 12.32
CA LEU A 69 -5.68 -9.34 11.40
C LEU A 69 -6.78 -8.38 11.85
N LYS A 70 -6.41 -7.12 12.11
CA LYS A 70 -7.32 -6.05 12.55
C LYS A 70 -7.27 -4.90 11.58
N GLU A 71 -8.44 -4.44 11.16
CA GLU A 71 -8.60 -3.15 10.50
C GLU A 71 -8.34 -2.07 11.56
N VAL A 72 -7.43 -1.13 11.26
CA VAL A 72 -7.09 -0.04 12.18
C VAL A 72 -7.91 1.18 11.81
N ILE A 73 -7.76 1.66 10.57
CA ILE A 73 -8.41 2.88 10.08
C ILE A 73 -8.36 2.97 8.56
N THR A 74 -9.39 3.58 7.97
CA THR A 74 -9.44 3.96 6.55
C THR A 74 -9.37 5.47 6.42
N PHE A 75 -8.57 5.97 5.48
CA PHE A 75 -8.36 7.39 5.21
C PHE A 75 -8.32 7.70 3.71
N GLU A 76 -8.49 8.97 3.35
CA GLU A 76 -8.63 9.40 1.95
C GLU A 76 -7.93 10.72 1.62
N SER A 77 -7.18 11.27 2.59
CA SER A 77 -6.37 12.48 2.41
C SER A 77 -4.95 12.32 2.96
N VAL A 78 -4.04 13.19 2.50
CA VAL A 78 -2.65 13.25 2.96
C VAL A 78 -2.58 13.60 4.45
N GLU A 79 -3.43 14.51 4.92
CA GLU A 79 -3.50 14.94 6.32
C GLU A 79 -3.91 13.79 7.24
N GLU A 80 -4.91 13.00 6.85
CA GLU A 80 -5.35 11.84 7.61
C GLU A 80 -4.27 10.76 7.66
N PHE A 81 -3.57 10.52 6.53
CA PHE A 81 -2.40 9.62 6.54
C PHE A 81 -1.37 10.04 7.60
N TRP A 82 -0.97 11.31 7.61
CA TRP A 82 -0.01 11.81 8.60
C TRP A 82 -0.56 11.80 10.02
N GLY A 83 -1.85 12.10 10.20
CA GLY A 83 -2.55 11.96 11.47
C GLY A 83 -2.46 10.54 12.04
N VAL A 84 -2.62 9.52 11.18
CA VAL A 84 -2.48 8.11 11.55
C VAL A 84 -1.02 7.74 11.80
N TYR A 85 -0.13 7.98 10.82
CA TYR A 85 1.27 7.57 10.90
C TYR A 85 1.99 8.13 12.13
N ASN A 86 1.71 9.39 12.50
CA ASN A 86 2.33 10.05 13.65
C ASN A 86 1.82 9.53 15.01
N ASN A 87 0.74 8.74 15.05
CA ASN A 87 0.11 8.27 16.28
C ASN A 87 0.06 6.73 16.42
N ILE A 88 0.76 6.01 15.54
CA ILE A 88 0.95 4.55 15.65
C ILE A 88 2.40 4.21 15.98
N ALA A 89 2.61 3.03 16.57
CA ALA A 89 3.96 2.55 16.84
C ALA A 89 4.75 2.37 15.53
N PRO A 90 6.00 2.85 15.44
CA PRO A 90 6.87 2.60 14.30
C PRO A 90 7.22 1.11 14.17
N VAL A 91 7.66 0.69 12.98
CA VAL A 91 7.92 -0.74 12.67
C VAL A 91 8.99 -1.32 13.60
N SER A 92 10.01 -0.53 13.92
CA SER A 92 11.11 -0.92 14.81
C SER A 92 10.68 -1.25 16.24
N GLU A 93 9.54 -0.71 16.70
CA GLU A 93 8.99 -0.94 18.03
C GLU A 93 7.95 -2.07 18.10
N LEU A 94 7.53 -2.60 16.95
CA LEU A 94 6.54 -3.66 16.92
C LEU A 94 7.09 -4.97 17.51
N ALA A 95 6.20 -5.67 18.22
CA ALA A 95 6.48 -7.02 18.69
C ALA A 95 6.79 -7.97 17.52
N MET A 96 7.68 -8.95 17.76
CA MET A 96 8.00 -9.98 16.78
C MET A 96 6.73 -10.74 16.34
N LYS A 97 6.64 -11.06 15.04
CA LYS A 97 5.46 -11.65 14.38
C LYS A 97 4.29 -10.67 14.21
N SER A 98 4.54 -9.37 14.31
CA SER A 98 3.58 -8.35 13.89
C SER A 98 3.79 -7.96 12.44
N ASP A 99 2.72 -7.49 11.80
CA ASP A 99 2.72 -6.98 10.43
C ASP A 99 1.87 -5.71 10.34
N TYR A 100 2.33 -4.72 9.57
CA TYR A 100 1.46 -3.66 9.06
C TYR A 100 1.16 -3.91 7.58
N HIS A 101 -0.07 -3.58 7.19
CA HIS A 101 -0.52 -3.67 5.80
C HIS A 101 -1.27 -2.39 5.46
N LEU A 102 -0.92 -1.74 4.36
CA LEU A 102 -1.66 -0.59 3.84
C LEU A 102 -2.22 -0.98 2.46
N PHE A 103 -3.53 -1.17 2.38
CA PHE A 103 -4.21 -1.71 1.20
C PHE A 103 -5.31 -0.77 0.74
N LYS A 104 -5.61 -0.77 -0.57
CA LYS A 104 -6.75 -0.02 -1.12
C LYS A 104 -8.03 -0.43 -0.38
N ALA A 105 -8.89 0.54 -0.08
CA ALA A 105 -10.10 0.29 0.69
C ALA A 105 -10.98 -0.77 0.00
N GLY A 106 -11.50 -1.71 0.78
CA GLY A 106 -12.26 -2.86 0.25
C GLY A 106 -11.40 -4.03 -0.25
N VAL A 107 -10.07 -3.93 -0.21
CA VAL A 107 -9.15 -5.07 -0.39
C VAL A 107 -8.63 -5.51 0.98
N ARG A 108 -8.94 -6.75 1.38
CA ARG A 108 -8.37 -7.33 2.60
C ARG A 108 -6.95 -7.84 2.31
N PRO A 109 -5.97 -7.65 3.21
CA PRO A 109 -4.57 -8.10 3.01
C PRO A 109 -4.41 -9.62 3.24
N GLU A 110 -5.25 -10.40 2.58
CA GLU A 110 -5.29 -11.85 2.61
C GLU A 110 -5.34 -12.37 1.18
N TRP A 111 -4.78 -13.56 0.93
CA TRP A 111 -4.68 -14.10 -0.43
C TRP A 111 -6.03 -14.63 -0.92
N GLU A 112 -6.96 -14.86 -0.03
CA GLU A 112 -8.32 -15.31 -0.28
C GLU A 112 -9.20 -14.18 -0.87
N ASP A 113 -8.81 -12.92 -0.66
CA ASP A 113 -9.52 -11.77 -1.21
C ASP A 113 -9.63 -11.89 -2.75
N PRO A 114 -10.81 -11.68 -3.35
CA PRO A 114 -11.01 -11.77 -4.79
C PRO A 114 -10.03 -10.93 -5.62
N GLN A 115 -9.55 -9.81 -5.08
CA GLN A 115 -8.61 -8.93 -5.74
C GLN A 115 -7.15 -9.42 -5.64
N ASN A 116 -6.82 -10.24 -4.64
CA ASN A 116 -5.46 -10.76 -4.41
C ASN A 116 -5.26 -12.22 -4.86
N LYS A 117 -6.32 -13.04 -4.95
CA LYS A 117 -6.19 -14.49 -5.16
C LYS A 117 -5.50 -14.92 -6.45
N HIS A 118 -5.51 -14.05 -7.47
CA HIS A 118 -4.80 -14.26 -8.74
C HIS A 118 -3.49 -13.48 -8.84
N GLY A 119 -3.15 -12.79 -7.76
CA GLY A 119 -2.07 -11.85 -7.63
C GLY A 119 -0.73 -12.46 -7.23
N GLY A 120 0.21 -11.55 -7.00
CA GLY A 120 1.51 -11.88 -6.45
C GLY A 120 2.06 -10.71 -5.64
N LYS A 121 3.31 -10.86 -5.22
CA LYS A 121 4.02 -9.80 -4.51
C LYS A 121 5.46 -9.69 -4.93
N TRP A 122 5.92 -8.45 -5.05
CA TRP A 122 7.34 -8.12 -4.93
C TRP A 122 7.68 -8.05 -3.45
N ALA A 123 8.80 -8.65 -3.05
CA ALA A 123 9.26 -8.55 -1.67
C ALA A 123 10.78 -8.57 -1.57
N TYR A 124 11.30 -7.85 -0.59
CA TYR A 124 12.70 -7.88 -0.21
C TYR A 124 12.87 -8.15 1.29
N GLN A 125 13.90 -8.92 1.64
CA GLN A 125 14.16 -9.36 3.02
C GLN A 125 15.45 -8.73 3.56
N PHE A 126 15.30 -7.81 4.50
CA PHE A 126 16.42 -7.23 5.24
C PHE A 126 16.84 -8.19 6.37
N LYS A 127 17.87 -9.01 6.12
CA LYS A 127 18.39 -9.99 7.09
C LYS A 127 19.14 -9.33 8.25
N GLU A 128 19.80 -8.21 7.99
CA GLU A 128 20.53 -7.46 9.01
C GLU A 128 19.65 -6.37 9.63
N LYS A 129 18.79 -6.74 10.58
CA LYS A 129 17.81 -5.81 11.17
C LYS A 129 18.42 -4.56 11.82
N ARG A 130 19.69 -4.60 12.24
CA ARG A 130 20.36 -3.50 12.96
C ARG A 130 20.98 -2.45 12.01
N SER A 131 21.22 -2.80 10.75
CA SER A 131 21.84 -1.90 9.76
C SER A 131 20.83 -1.22 8.84
N VAL A 132 19.53 -1.47 9.04
CA VAL A 132 18.45 -0.91 8.22
C VAL A 132 17.60 0.08 9.02
N ASN A 133 17.37 1.27 8.46
CA ASN A 133 16.37 2.21 8.96
C ASN A 133 14.98 1.78 8.48
N ILE A 134 14.42 0.75 9.11
CA ILE A 134 13.18 0.12 8.62
C ILE A 134 11.98 1.08 8.66
N ASP A 135 11.96 2.03 9.61
CA ASP A 135 10.85 2.97 9.78
C ASP A 135 10.77 3.95 8.60
N GLU A 136 11.92 4.48 8.17
CA GLU A 136 12.03 5.34 6.99
C GLU A 136 11.67 4.57 5.71
N LEU A 137 12.19 3.34 5.55
CA LEU A 137 11.89 2.54 4.36
C LEU A 137 10.40 2.17 4.27
N TRP A 138 9.77 1.86 5.41
CA TRP A 138 8.34 1.59 5.46
C TRP A 138 7.53 2.86 5.17
N LEU A 139 7.90 4.01 5.75
CA LEU A 139 7.28 5.29 5.45
C LEU A 139 7.34 5.60 3.95
N HIS A 140 8.52 5.53 3.33
CA HIS A 140 8.65 5.77 1.89
C HIS A 140 7.86 4.77 1.05
N THR A 141 7.75 3.52 1.51
CA THR A 141 6.91 2.51 0.83
C THR A 141 5.43 2.89 0.88
N MET A 142 4.93 3.34 2.03
CA MET A 142 3.56 3.84 2.15
C MET A 142 3.34 5.10 1.33
N LEU A 143 4.25 6.07 1.38
CA LEU A 143 4.18 7.30 0.58
C LEU A 143 4.16 7.01 -0.92
N ALA A 144 4.98 6.06 -1.39
CA ALA A 144 4.98 5.64 -2.80
C ALA A 144 3.67 4.98 -3.21
N ALA A 145 3.00 4.27 -2.30
CA ALA A 145 1.69 3.68 -2.55
C ALA A 145 0.58 4.74 -2.60
N ILE A 146 0.44 5.56 -1.55
CA ILE A 146 -0.64 6.56 -1.47
C ILE A 146 -0.46 7.72 -2.45
N GLY A 147 0.78 8.00 -2.86
CA GLY A 147 1.13 8.99 -3.87
C GLY A 147 1.13 8.44 -5.31
N GLU A 148 0.70 7.18 -5.51
CA GLU A 148 0.58 6.53 -6.82
C GLU A 148 1.89 6.55 -7.65
N THR A 149 3.06 6.41 -7.00
CA THR A 149 4.36 6.39 -7.69
C THR A 149 4.92 4.98 -7.90
N LEU A 150 4.15 3.93 -7.56
CA LEU A 150 4.56 2.53 -7.75
C LEU A 150 4.16 1.97 -9.11
N GLU A 151 3.09 2.48 -9.73
CA GLU A 151 2.59 2.09 -11.05
C GLU A 151 2.16 3.32 -11.87
N GLU A 152 1.84 3.16 -13.15
CA GLU A 152 1.21 4.23 -13.93
C GLU A 152 -0.31 4.23 -13.71
N GLU A 153 -0.98 5.34 -14.00
CA GLU A 153 -2.40 5.60 -13.67
C GLU A 153 -3.38 4.50 -14.16
N GLU A 154 -3.14 3.93 -15.35
CA GLU A 154 -4.02 2.91 -15.96
C GLU A 154 -3.58 1.47 -15.69
N ASP A 155 -2.48 1.25 -14.96
CA ASP A 155 -1.94 -0.09 -14.74
C ASP A 155 -2.86 -0.93 -13.84
N GLY A 156 -3.30 -0.37 -12.70
CA GLY A 156 -4.28 -0.99 -11.79
C GLY A 156 -3.83 -2.31 -11.16
N GLU A 157 -2.52 -2.54 -11.03
CA GLU A 157 -1.95 -3.74 -10.42
C GLU A 157 -1.77 -3.58 -8.91
N VAL A 158 -1.34 -2.44 -8.38
CA VAL A 158 -1.01 -2.28 -6.95
C VAL A 158 -2.27 -2.37 -6.09
N MET A 159 -2.32 -3.37 -5.21
CA MET A 159 -3.41 -3.59 -4.25
C MET A 159 -3.06 -3.11 -2.84
N GLY A 160 -1.79 -3.20 -2.47
CA GLY A 160 -1.32 -2.82 -1.15
C GLY A 160 0.15 -3.04 -0.91
N VAL A 161 0.64 -2.52 0.21
CA VAL A 161 2.00 -2.70 0.69
C VAL A 161 2.00 -3.33 2.07
N VAL A 162 3.04 -4.09 2.37
CA VAL A 162 3.16 -4.84 3.63
C VAL A 162 4.57 -4.74 4.18
N VAL A 163 4.68 -4.65 5.51
CA VAL A 163 5.92 -4.87 6.24
C VAL A 163 5.74 -5.96 7.29
N ASN A 164 6.70 -6.89 7.33
CA ASN A 164 6.70 -8.02 8.25
C ASN A 164 7.85 -7.94 9.25
N VAL A 165 7.53 -8.03 10.54
CA VAL A 165 8.53 -8.11 11.60
C VAL A 165 8.73 -9.57 11.99
N ARG A 166 9.90 -10.13 11.66
CA ARG A 166 10.27 -11.51 12.00
C ARG A 166 11.53 -11.53 12.88
N LYS A 167 11.84 -12.72 13.41
CA LYS A 167 12.97 -12.91 14.34
C LYS A 167 14.30 -12.49 13.71
N GLY A 168 14.54 -12.94 12.48
CA GLY A 168 15.83 -12.77 11.80
C GLY A 168 15.82 -11.80 10.62
N PHE A 169 14.68 -11.16 10.31
CA PHE A 169 14.60 -10.21 9.20
C PHE A 169 13.40 -9.28 9.33
N TYR A 170 13.47 -8.15 8.64
CA TYR A 170 12.29 -7.43 8.17
C TYR A 170 12.01 -7.83 6.72
N ARG A 171 10.75 -7.80 6.31
CA ARG A 171 10.38 -7.93 4.90
C ARG A 171 9.46 -6.81 4.52
N VAL A 172 9.74 -6.12 3.41
CA VAL A 172 8.84 -5.14 2.82
C VAL A 172 8.40 -5.65 1.45
N GLY A 173 7.15 -5.42 1.07
CA GLY A 173 6.65 -5.85 -0.22
C GLY A 173 5.44 -5.07 -0.72
N VAL A 174 5.20 -5.17 -2.02
CA VAL A 174 4.03 -4.64 -2.74
C VAL A 174 3.24 -5.83 -3.28
N TRP A 175 1.94 -5.85 -3.06
CA TRP A 175 1.00 -6.85 -3.57
C TRP A 175 0.35 -6.33 -4.85
N THR A 176 0.24 -7.21 -5.83
CA THR A 176 -0.32 -6.93 -7.15
C THR A 176 -1.54 -7.81 -7.41
N SER A 177 -2.51 -7.25 -8.15
CA SER A 177 -3.80 -7.85 -8.50
C SER A 177 -3.64 -9.12 -9.34
N THR A 178 -2.59 -9.17 -10.18
CA THR A 178 -2.27 -10.34 -11.00
C THR A 178 -0.82 -10.77 -10.91
N THR A 179 -0.52 -11.95 -11.48
CA THR A 179 0.87 -12.36 -11.79
C THR A 179 1.23 -12.11 -13.26
N GLY A 180 0.56 -11.15 -13.92
CA GLY A 180 0.75 -10.82 -15.34
C GLY A 180 -0.01 -11.73 -16.30
N LYS A 181 -1.04 -12.42 -15.79
CA LYS A 181 -1.90 -13.33 -16.57
C LYS A 181 -3.32 -12.79 -16.62
N HIS A 182 -4.03 -13.08 -17.71
CA HIS A 182 -5.47 -12.87 -17.79
C HIS A 182 -6.19 -13.61 -16.66
N VAL A 183 -7.18 -12.94 -16.08
CA VAL A 183 -8.02 -13.45 -15.00
C VAL A 183 -9.47 -13.52 -15.51
N PRO A 184 -10.11 -14.70 -15.47
CA PRO A 184 -11.50 -14.84 -15.90
C PRO A 184 -12.42 -13.84 -15.21
N ASN A 185 -13.38 -13.28 -15.95
CA ASN A 185 -14.38 -12.31 -15.48
C ASN A 185 -13.85 -10.94 -15.03
N ARG A 186 -12.61 -10.55 -15.39
CA ARG A 186 -12.08 -9.18 -15.20
C ARG A 186 -12.30 -8.24 -16.39
N GLY A 187 -13.15 -8.66 -17.33
CA GLY A 187 -13.53 -7.87 -18.51
C GLY A 187 -12.50 -7.93 -19.63
N ASP A 188 -12.85 -7.27 -20.74
CA ASP A 188 -12.04 -7.31 -21.96
C ASP A 188 -11.05 -6.15 -22.08
N GLY A 189 -11.05 -5.15 -21.18
CA GLY A 189 -10.17 -3.98 -21.27
C GLY A 189 -8.68 -4.25 -21.10
N ASP A 190 -7.84 -3.25 -21.39
CA ASP A 190 -6.41 -3.25 -21.07
C ASP A 190 -6.17 -2.83 -19.61
N VAL A 191 -6.72 -3.64 -18.70
CA VAL A 191 -6.66 -3.47 -17.23
C VAL A 191 -5.99 -4.67 -16.59
N ALA A 192 -5.65 -4.59 -15.30
CA ALA A 192 -5.05 -5.71 -14.58
C ALA A 192 -5.92 -6.98 -14.67
N GLY A 193 -5.39 -7.98 -15.38
CA GLY A 193 -6.07 -9.26 -15.62
C GLY A 193 -7.13 -9.24 -16.72
N GLY A 194 -7.33 -8.11 -17.40
CA GLY A 194 -8.26 -7.99 -18.53
C GLY A 194 -7.76 -8.70 -19.79
N LYS A 195 -8.68 -9.04 -20.70
CA LYS A 195 -8.39 -9.87 -21.88
C LYS A 195 -7.49 -9.19 -22.91
N ASN A 196 -7.61 -7.87 -23.08
CA ASN A 196 -6.85 -7.13 -24.09
C ASN A 196 -5.47 -6.66 -23.60
N ARG A 197 -5.11 -6.89 -22.34
CA ARG A 197 -3.75 -6.63 -21.87
C ARG A 197 -2.81 -7.74 -22.33
N SER A 198 -1.81 -7.40 -23.15
CA SER A 198 -0.84 -8.40 -23.63
C SER A 198 0.02 -8.94 -22.48
N PRO A 199 0.46 -10.21 -22.55
CA PRO A 199 1.38 -10.78 -21.56
C PRO A 199 2.68 -9.98 -21.41
N GLU A 200 3.18 -9.42 -22.52
CA GLU A 200 4.41 -8.61 -22.54
C GLU A 200 4.21 -7.30 -21.78
N LYS A 201 3.12 -6.58 -22.03
CA LYS A 201 2.78 -5.34 -21.32
C LYS A 201 2.55 -5.62 -19.83
N ALA A 202 1.79 -6.67 -19.50
CA ALA A 202 1.55 -7.06 -18.11
C ALA A 202 2.85 -7.39 -17.36
N LYS A 203 3.78 -8.11 -18.02
CA LYS A 203 5.10 -8.39 -17.46
C LYS A 203 5.92 -7.12 -17.28
N GLU A 204 5.91 -6.21 -18.25
CA GLU A 204 6.63 -4.94 -18.16
C GLU A 204 6.14 -4.07 -17.00
N ILE A 205 4.81 -3.93 -16.85
CA ILE A 205 4.18 -3.23 -15.72
C ILE A 205 4.67 -3.81 -14.39
N LEU A 206 4.58 -5.13 -14.21
CA LEU A 206 5.03 -5.77 -12.97
C LEU A 206 6.54 -5.57 -12.74
N MET A 207 7.36 -5.65 -13.77
CA MET A 207 8.80 -5.38 -13.66
C MET A 207 9.08 -3.92 -13.26
N ASN A 208 8.31 -2.97 -13.79
CA ASN A 208 8.42 -1.55 -13.43
C ASN A 208 8.03 -1.30 -11.97
N ILE A 209 6.95 -1.91 -11.48
CA ILE A 209 6.57 -1.88 -10.06
C ILE A 209 7.71 -2.39 -9.19
N GLY A 210 8.31 -3.53 -9.55
CA GLY A 210 9.46 -4.09 -8.82
C GLY A 210 10.66 -3.14 -8.78
N ARG A 211 11.01 -2.53 -9.92
CA ARG A 211 12.12 -1.56 -10.00
C ARG A 211 11.83 -0.30 -9.18
N ARG A 212 10.60 0.21 -9.23
CA ARG A 212 10.15 1.37 -8.42
C ARG A 212 10.25 1.04 -6.94
N LEU A 213 9.77 -0.13 -6.48
CA LEU A 213 9.94 -0.56 -5.09
C LEU A 213 11.42 -0.72 -4.70
N LYS A 214 12.25 -1.30 -5.56
CA LYS A 214 13.71 -1.44 -5.34
C LYS A 214 14.38 -0.07 -5.13
N ALA A 215 13.98 0.94 -5.92
CA ALA A 215 14.44 2.31 -5.77
C ALA A 215 13.92 2.97 -4.47
N THR A 216 12.64 2.81 -4.14
CA THR A 216 12.03 3.30 -2.88
C THR A 216 12.75 2.73 -1.66
N LEU A 217 13.15 1.46 -1.71
CA LEU A 217 13.89 0.78 -0.66
C LEU A 217 15.40 1.09 -0.67
N LYS A 218 15.87 1.96 -1.58
CA LYS A 218 17.28 2.36 -1.73
C LYS A 218 18.23 1.15 -1.85
N LEU A 219 17.77 0.07 -2.49
CA LEU A 219 18.57 -1.14 -2.61
C LEU A 219 19.68 -0.96 -3.65
N PRO A 220 20.90 -1.44 -3.38
CA PRO A 220 21.98 -1.36 -4.34
C PRO A 220 21.72 -2.29 -5.54
N PRO A 221 22.38 -2.06 -6.70
CA PRO A 221 22.11 -2.80 -7.93
C PRO A 221 22.25 -4.32 -7.82
N ASN A 222 23.16 -4.81 -6.98
CA ASN A 222 23.44 -6.22 -6.74
C ASN A 222 22.40 -6.95 -5.88
N GLU A 223 21.60 -6.21 -5.11
CA GLU A 223 20.52 -6.80 -4.31
C GLU A 223 19.32 -7.09 -5.21
N MET A 224 18.89 -8.35 -5.25
CA MET A 224 17.76 -8.76 -6.07
C MET A 224 16.47 -8.72 -5.27
N MET A 225 15.42 -8.21 -5.88
CA MET A 225 14.05 -8.35 -5.39
C MET A 225 13.35 -9.47 -6.15
N GLU A 226 12.45 -10.19 -5.49
CA GLU A 226 11.77 -11.35 -6.06
C GLU A 226 10.26 -11.13 -6.14
N PHE A 227 9.66 -11.55 -7.26
CA PHE A 227 8.22 -11.62 -7.43
C PHE A 227 7.72 -13.06 -7.29
N SER A 228 6.69 -13.27 -6.46
CA SER A 228 6.08 -14.60 -6.27
C SER A 228 4.55 -14.52 -6.28
N GLY A 229 3.88 -15.53 -6.83
CA GLY A 229 2.41 -15.62 -6.79
C GLY A 229 1.89 -16.00 -5.40
N HIS A 230 0.72 -15.47 -5.01
CA HIS A 230 0.16 -15.75 -3.68
C HIS A 230 -0.20 -17.22 -3.47
N THR A 231 -0.84 -17.87 -4.45
CA THR A 231 -1.24 -19.28 -4.35
C THR A 231 -0.04 -20.21 -4.20
N GLU A 232 1.04 -19.98 -4.94
CA GLU A 232 2.29 -20.74 -4.80
C GLU A 232 2.91 -20.52 -3.41
N ALA A 233 2.89 -19.28 -2.90
CA ALA A 233 3.35 -18.96 -1.56
C ALA A 233 2.48 -19.57 -0.44
N ALA A 234 1.17 -19.75 -0.66
CA ALA A 234 0.29 -20.41 0.29
C ALA A 234 0.61 -21.92 0.41
N HIS A 235 0.87 -22.59 -0.71
CA HIS A 235 1.16 -24.04 -0.72
C HIS A 235 2.60 -24.38 -0.28
N SER A 236 3.58 -23.58 -0.68
CA SER A 236 5.00 -23.85 -0.40
C SER A 236 5.54 -23.14 0.85
N GLY A 237 4.78 -22.16 1.37
CA GLY A 237 5.24 -21.21 2.37
C GLY A 237 5.91 -19.99 1.70
N SER A 238 5.61 -18.78 2.18
CA SER A 238 6.01 -17.54 1.51
C SER A 238 7.53 -17.32 1.37
N THR A 239 8.38 -18.04 2.10
CA THR A 239 9.85 -18.00 1.95
C THR A 239 10.40 -19.01 0.95
N ARG A 240 9.59 -19.98 0.49
CA ARG A 240 10.00 -21.10 -0.36
C ARG A 240 9.36 -21.07 -1.75
N ALA A 241 8.43 -20.14 -1.98
CA ALA A 241 7.84 -19.93 -3.30
C ALA A 241 8.94 -19.61 -4.32
N LYS A 242 8.90 -20.26 -5.48
CA LYS A 242 9.85 -19.98 -6.55
C LYS A 242 9.55 -18.59 -7.15
N PRO A 243 10.58 -17.74 -7.35
CA PRO A 243 10.36 -16.45 -7.97
C PRO A 243 9.97 -16.61 -9.45
N LYS A 244 8.98 -15.84 -9.89
CA LYS A 244 8.58 -15.75 -11.31
C LYS A 244 9.36 -14.69 -12.05
N MET A 245 9.75 -13.63 -11.36
CA MET A 245 10.50 -12.49 -11.87
C MET A 245 11.47 -11.99 -10.80
N MET A 246 12.55 -11.34 -11.23
CA MET A 246 13.54 -10.72 -10.36
C MET A 246 13.97 -9.38 -10.97
N VAL A 247 14.26 -8.39 -10.12
CA VAL A 247 14.74 -7.04 -10.49
C VAL A 247 15.86 -6.56 -9.58
#